data_AF-A0A8I1S8J5-F1
#
_entry.id   AF-A0A8I1S8J5-F1
#
_cell.length_a   1.000
_cell.length_b   1.000
_cell.length_c   1.000
_cell.angle_alpha   90.00
_cell.angle_beta   90.00
_cell.angle_gamma   90.00
#
_symmetry.space_group_name_H-M   'P 1'
#
loop_
_entity.id
_entity.type
_entity.pdbx_description
1 polymer ?
#
loop_
_entity_poly.entity_id
_entity_poly.type
_entity_poly.pdbx_seq_one_letter_code
_entity_poly.pdbx_strand_id
1 'polypeptide(L)' 'MRTTIDLDERVLVAARARARARGTTLGSAVSEIALAGLASETPPNPSTPRGLVLLPSTPGHVITDDMVADALADD' A
#
# COMPACT_ATOMS: atom_id res chain seq x y z
N MET A 1 -16.77 -1.76 17.76
CA MET A 1 -17.78 -0.82 18.31
C MET A 1 -18.83 -0.56 17.23
N ARG A 2 -20.10 -0.32 17.59
CA ARG A 2 -21.15 0.07 16.64
C ARG A 2 -21.49 1.53 16.86
N THR A 3 -21.26 2.35 15.84
CA THR A 3 -21.50 3.80 15.85
C THR A 3 -22.11 4.17 14.51
N THR A 4 -23.00 5.16 14.52
CA THR A 4 -23.54 5.78 13.31
C THR A 4 -22.65 6.95 12.94
N ILE A 5 -22.20 6.99 11.69
CA ILE A 5 -21.35 8.05 11.14
C ILE A 5 -21.88 8.45 9.76
N ASP A 6 -21.67 9.70 9.37
CA ASP A 6 -21.87 10.14 7.99
C ASP A 6 -20.60 9.88 7.18
N LEU A 7 -20.75 9.34 5.97
CA LEU A 7 -19.64 8.98 5.09
C LEU A 7 -19.76 9.70 3.75
N ASP A 8 -18.63 10.20 3.23
CA ASP A 8 -18.51 10.59 1.83
C ASP A 8 -18.80 9.38 0.94
N GLU A 9 -19.53 9.60 -0.15
CA GLU A 9 -19.95 8.54 -1.09
C GLU A 9 -18.74 7.73 -1.61
N ARG A 10 -17.59 8.37 -1.84
CA ARG A 10 -16.37 7.67 -2.32
C ARG A 10 -15.87 6.67 -1.30
N VAL A 11 -15.96 6.99 -0.01
CA VAL A 11 -15.57 6.09 1.07
C VAL A 11 -16.53 4.90 1.14
N LEU A 12 -17.84 5.16 0.98
CA LEU A 12 -18.85 4.10 0.95
C LEU A 12 -18.61 3.13 -0.21
N VAL A 13 -18.36 3.64 -1.42
CA VAL A 13 -18.05 2.82 -2.61
C VAL A 13 -16.81 1.97 -2.38
N ALA A 14 -15.73 2.56 -1.87
CA ALA A 14 -14.48 1.85 -1.59
C ALA A 14 -14.65 0.75 -0.53
N ALA A 15 -15.35 1.06 0.57
CA ALA A 15 -15.62 0.09 1.63
C ALA A 15 -16.48 -1.07 1.13
N ARG A 16 -17.47 -0.79 0.27
CA ARG A 16 -18.36 -1.81 -0.30
C ARG A 16 -17.62 -2.75 -1.25
N ALA A 17 -16.73 -2.21 -2.08
CA ALA A 17 -15.87 -3.01 -2.95
C ALA A 17 -14.95 -3.92 -2.12
N ARG A 18 -14.32 -3.38 -1.07
CA ARG A 18 -13.41 -4.12 -0.19
C ARG A 18 -14.11 -5.24 0.58
N ALA A 19 -15.29 -4.95 1.15
CA ALA A 19 -16.12 -5.92 1.85
C ALA A 19 -16.51 -7.09 0.96
N ARG A 20 -16.93 -6.82 -0.29
CA ARG A 20 -17.25 -7.88 -1.27
C ARG A 20 -16.05 -8.72 -1.64
N ALA A 21 -14.91 -8.08 -1.92
CA ALA A 21 -13.69 -8.79 -2.31
C ALA A 21 -13.15 -9.71 -1.20
N ARG A 22 -13.37 -9.36 0.07
CA ARG A 22 -12.81 -10.09 1.23
C ARG A 22 -13.85 -10.92 2.00
N GLY A 23 -15.13 -10.88 1.61
CA GLY A 23 -16.20 -11.56 2.34
C GLY A 23 -16.40 -11.02 3.77
N THR A 24 -16.11 -9.75 4.01
CA THR A 24 -16.22 -9.13 5.34
C THR A 24 -17.41 -8.17 5.42
N THR A 25 -17.73 -7.69 6.62
CA THR A 25 -18.82 -6.72 6.82
C THR A 25 -18.42 -5.32 6.34
N LEU A 26 -19.39 -4.49 5.96
CA LEU A 26 -19.13 -3.09 5.58
C LEU A 26 -18.43 -2.32 6.71
N GLY A 27 -18.86 -2.51 7.97
CA GLY A 27 -18.24 -1.87 9.13
C GLY A 27 -16.78 -2.30 9.34
N SER A 28 -16.47 -3.59 9.15
CA SER A 28 -15.08 -4.06 9.18
C SER A 28 -14.24 -3.42 8.06
N ALA A 29 -14.78 -3.35 6.85
CA ALA A 29 -14.07 -2.75 5.72
C ALA A 29 -13.79 -1.24 5.94
N VAL A 30 -14.77 -0.49 6.48
CA VAL A 30 -14.57 0.91 6.87
C VAL A 30 -13.50 1.03 7.95
N SER A 31 -13.56 0.18 8.98
CA SER A 31 -12.58 0.17 10.07
C SER A 31 -11.15 -0.12 9.57
N GLU A 32 -10.98 -1.06 8.65
CA GLU A 32 -9.68 -1.36 8.04
C GLU A 32 -9.13 -0.18 7.24
N ILE A 33 -9.98 0.49 6.46
CA ILE A 33 -9.57 1.66 5.67
C ILE A 33 -9.13 2.79 6.61
N ALA A 34 -9.89 3.05 7.68
CA ALA A 34 -9.54 4.06 8.66
C ALA A 34 -8.20 3.75 9.36
N LEU A 35 -8.00 2.50 9.79
CA LEU A 35 -6.74 2.06 10.41
C LEU A 35 -5.55 2.18 9.45
N ALA A 36 -5.73 1.86 8.16
CA ALA A 36 -4.69 2.04 7.14
C ALA A 36 -4.34 3.52 6.92
N GLY A 37 -5.34 4.41 6.98
CA GLY A 37 -5.13 5.86 6.96
C GLY A 37 -4.29 6.35 8.13
N LEU A 38 -4.67 5.96 9.35
CA LEU A 38 -3.93 6.30 10.58
C LEU A 38 -2.48 5.78 10.56
N ALA A 39 -2.26 4.57 10.03
CA ALA A 39 -0.91 4.03 9.88
C ALA A 39 -0.07 4.82 8.85
N SER A 40 -0.71 5.42 7.84
CA SER A 40 -0.05 6.23 6.81
C SER A 40 0.27 7.65 7.27
N GLU A 41 -0.42 8.17 8.29
CA GLU A 41 -0.11 9.46 8.92
C GLU A 41 1.18 9.44 9.73
N THR A 42 1.68 8.25 10.08
CA THR A 42 3.07 8.12 10.54
C THR A 42 3.93 8.14 9.28
N PRO A 43 4.63 9.25 8.94
CA PRO A 43 5.57 9.21 7.84
C PRO A 43 6.57 8.08 8.17
N PRO A 44 6.72 7.05 7.32
CA PRO A 44 7.95 6.28 7.38
C PRO A 44 9.00 7.36 7.18
N ASN A 45 9.89 7.58 8.16
CA ASN A 45 10.98 8.55 7.99
C ASN A 45 11.73 8.10 6.74
N PRO A 46 11.43 8.67 5.55
CA PRO A 46 12.03 8.15 4.36
C PRO A 46 13.45 8.62 4.52
N SER A 47 14.39 7.70 4.71
CA SER A 47 15.77 8.06 4.57
C SER A 47 15.86 8.75 3.21
N THR A 48 16.04 10.07 3.24
CA THR A 48 16.28 10.89 2.06
C THR A 48 17.77 11.18 2.01
N PRO A 49 18.64 10.15 1.83
CA PRO A 49 20.03 10.45 1.56
C PRO A 49 20.08 11.26 0.27
N ARG A 50 20.61 12.49 0.40
CA ARG A 50 20.78 13.44 -0.73
C ARG A 50 19.47 13.93 -1.37
N GLY A 51 18.38 13.98 -0.61
CA GLY A 51 17.11 14.59 -1.05
C GLY A 51 16.27 13.75 -2.01
N LEU A 52 16.64 12.50 -2.23
CA LEU A 52 15.85 11.54 -3.01
C LEU A 52 15.06 10.63 -2.06
N VAL A 53 13.76 10.47 -2.33
CA VAL A 53 12.94 9.46 -1.66
C VAL A 53 13.36 8.10 -2.20
N LEU A 54 14.10 7.35 -1.40
CA LEU A 54 14.43 5.96 -1.71
C LEU A 54 13.30 5.05 -1.25
N LEU A 55 12.97 4.06 -2.07
CA LEU A 55 12.18 2.93 -1.62
C LEU A 55 12.95 2.23 -0.47
N PRO A 56 12.24 1.68 0.52
CA PRO A 56 12.89 0.96 1.61
C PRO A 56 13.76 -0.17 1.06
N SER A 57 15.02 -0.21 1.51
CA SER A 57 15.96 -1.26 1.09
C SER A 57 15.47 -2.61 1.59
N THR A 58 15.29 -3.54 0.65
CA THR A 58 14.97 -4.94 0.97
C THR A 58 16.25 -5.75 0.72
N PRO A 59 16.62 -6.74 1.56
CA PRO A 59 17.72 -7.64 1.26
C PRO A 59 17.48 -8.28 -0.11
N GLY A 60 18.28 -7.88 -1.10
CA GLY A 60 18.05 -8.18 -2.51
C GLY A 60 19.12 -9.08 -3.11
N HIS A 61 18.86 -9.52 -4.33
CA HIS A 61 19.83 -10.19 -5.18
C HIS A 61 20.67 -9.14 -5.92
N VAL A 62 22.00 -9.35 -6.00
CA VAL A 62 22.88 -8.46 -6.75
C VAL A 62 22.67 -8.74 -8.23
N ILE A 63 22.23 -7.74 -8.97
CA ILE A 63 22.13 -7.79 -10.44
C ILE A 63 23.37 -7.11 -11.00
N THR A 64 24.15 -7.81 -11.81
CA THR A 64 25.35 -7.29 -12.49
C THR A 64 25.03 -6.91 -13.94
N ASP A 65 25.91 -6.13 -14.55
CA ASP A 65 25.78 -5.72 -15.95
C ASP A 65 25.75 -6.94 -16.89
N ASP A 66 26.55 -7.98 -16.62
CA ASP A 66 26.55 -9.22 -17.39
C ASP A 66 25.20 -9.94 -17.35
N MET A 67 24.55 -10.00 -16.18
CA MET A 67 23.22 -10.62 -16.03
C MET A 67 22.15 -9.89 -16.84
N VAL A 68 22.26 -8.56 -16.96
CA VAL A 68 21.35 -7.75 -17.77
C VAL A 68 21.62 -7.97 -19.25
N ALA A 69 22.89 -8.04 -19.65
CA ALA A 69 23.28 -8.31 -21.04
C ALA A 69 22.78 -9.69 -21.50
N ASP A 70 22.93 -10.72 -20.67
CA ASP A 70 22.44 -12.06 -20.96
C ASP A 70 20.91 -12.10 -21.09
N ALA A 71 20.19 -11.41 -20.19
CA ALA A 71 18.72 -11.36 -20.23
C ALA A 71 18.15 -10.64 -21.48
N LEU A 72 18.87 -9.65 -22.02
CA LEU A 72 18.47 -8.92 -23.23
C LEU A 72 18.86 -9.63 -24.53
N ALA A 73 19.78 -10.59 -24.47
CA ALA A 73 20.21 -11.38 -25.62
C ALA A 73 19.29 -12.56 -25.94
N ASP A 74 18.36 -12.89 -25.03
CA ASP A 74 17.41 -14.01 -25.13
C ASP A 74 16.04 -13.62 -25.76
N ASP A 75 15.90 -12.39 -26.27
CA ASP A 75 14.78 -11.87 -27.11
C ASP A 75 15.17 -11.79 -28.60
#